data_AF-A0A453EGV2-F1
#
_entry.id   AF-A0A453EGV2-F1
#
_cell.length_a   1.000
_cell.length_b   1.000
_cell.length_c   1.000
_cell.angle_alpha   90.00
_cell.angle_beta   90.00
_cell.angle_gamma   90.00
#
_symmetry.space_group_name_H-M   'P 1'
#
loop_
_entity.id
_entity.type
_entity.pdbx_description
1 polymer ?
#
loop_
_entity_poly.entity_id
_entity_poly.type
_entity_poly.pdbx_seq_one_letter_code
_entity_poly.pdbx_strand_id
1 'polypeptide(L)' 'MKKHQMSLQSAMSLVRSKRPQIAPNAGFISQLVNFEKSLQVEQGQRTLQSN' A
#
# COMPACT_ATOMS: atom_id res chain seq x y z
N MET A 1 -3.30 -0.87 3.09
CA MET A 1 -2.05 -1.54 2.68
C MET A 1 -1.52 -2.42 3.82
N LYS A 2 -0.74 -1.94 4.80
CA LYS A 2 -0.11 -2.74 5.89
C LYS A 2 -1.02 -3.77 6.58
N LYS A 3 -2.07 -3.33 7.29
CA LYS A 3 -2.96 -4.23 8.07
C LYS A 3 -3.66 -5.28 7.21
N HIS A 4 -4.12 -4.89 6.03
CA HIS A 4 -4.93 -5.74 5.15
C HIS A 4 -4.12 -6.39 4.03
N GLN A 5 -2.79 -6.22 4.03
CA GLN A 5 -1.87 -6.71 3.00
C GLN A 5 -2.30 -6.37 1.56
N MET A 6 -2.89 -5.20 1.36
CA MET A 6 -3.37 -4.73 0.05
C MET A 6 -2.29 -3.95 -0.68
N SER A 7 -2.24 -4.09 -2.00
CA SER A 7 -1.49 -3.21 -2.89
C SER A 7 -2.02 -1.76 -2.82
N LEU A 8 -1.20 -0.82 -3.28
CA LEU A 8 -1.57 0.58 -3.43
C LEU A 8 -2.81 0.73 -4.33
N GLN A 9 -2.84 -0.01 -5.44
CA GLN A 9 -3.95 0.03 -6.39
C GLN A 9 -5.26 -0.43 -5.74
N SER A 10 -5.24 -1.56 -5.04
CA SER A 10 -6.44 -2.09 -4.35
C SER A 10 -6.89 -1.16 -3.22
N ALA A 11 -5.96 -0.59 -2.45
CA ALA A 11 -6.27 0.37 -1.40
C ALA A 11 -6.89 1.65 -1.96
N MET A 12 -6.34 2.21 -3.04
CA MET A 12 -6.88 3.40 -3.70
C MET A 12 -8.25 3.16 -4.32
N SER A 13 -8.48 1.98 -4.90
CA SER A 13 -9.81 1.59 -5.40
C SER A 13 -10.85 1.58 -4.28
N LEU A 14 -10.53 0.97 -3.14
CA LEU A 14 -11.41 0.94 -1.96
C LEU A 14 -11.69 2.33 -1.38
N VAL A 15 -10.69 3.21 -1.34
CA VAL A 15 -10.90 4.59 -0.87
C VAL A 15 -11.79 5.36 -1.83
N ARG A 16 -11.57 5.24 -3.15
CA ARG A 16 -12.38 5.88 -4.18
C ARG A 16 -13.83 5.39 -4.18
N SER A 17 -14.09 4.12 -3.90
CA SER A 17 -15.48 3.61 -3.84
C SER A 17 -16.29 4.24 -2.70
N LYS A 18 -15.64 4.66 -1.61
CA LYS A 18 -16.30 5.35 -0.48
C LYS A 18 -16.26 6.87 -0.60
N ARG A 19 -15.24 7.42 -1.26
CA ARG A 19 -15.06 8.86 -1.49
C ARG A 19 -14.50 9.09 -2.90
N PRO A 20 -15.36 9.25 -3.92
CA PRO A 20 -14.92 9.33 -5.31
C PRO A 20 -14.01 10.53 -5.62
N GLN A 21 -14.20 11.64 -4.91
CA GLN A 21 -13.48 12.90 -5.11
C GLN A 21 -12.10 12.95 -4.43
N ILE A 22 -11.51 11.81 -4.02
CA ILE A 22 -10.17 11.85 -3.44
C ILE A 22 -9.11 12.12 -4.51
N ALA A 23 -8.26 13.10 -4.26
CA ALA A 23 -7.10 13.40 -5.07
C ALA A 23 -5.91 13.69 -4.14
N PRO A 24 -5.17 12.66 -3.70
CA PRO A 24 -3.90 12.86 -3.01
C PRO A 24 -2.96 13.66 -3.91
N ASN A 25 -2.14 14.53 -3.32
CA ASN A 25 -1.11 15.23 -4.10
C ASN A 25 -0.04 14.23 -4.62
N ALA A 26 0.64 14.59 -5.70
CA ALA A 26 1.62 13.72 -6.36
C ALA A 26 2.75 13.27 -5.42
N GLY A 27 3.22 14.15 -4.52
CA GLY A 27 4.22 13.80 -3.52
C GLY A 27 3.74 12.69 -2.58
N PHE A 28 2.48 12.74 -2.17
CA PHE A 28 1.90 11.72 -1.31
C PHE A 28 1.69 10.39 -2.05
N ILE A 29 1.31 10.42 -3.33
CA ILE A 29 1.27 9.21 -4.18
C ILE A 29 2.66 8.57 -4.26
N SER A 30 3.73 9.34 -4.48
CA SER A 30 5.11 8.83 -4.50
C SER A 30 5.51 8.17 -3.18
N GLN A 31 5.14 8.78 -2.04
CA GLN A 31 5.37 8.18 -0.72
C GLN A 31 4.62 6.85 -0.55
N LEU A 32 3.37 6.76 -1.04
CA LEU A 32 2.59 5.53 -0.98
C LEU A 32 3.18 4.41 -1.86
N VAL A 33 3.75 4.73 -3.02
CA VAL A 33 4.48 3.77 -3.87
C VAL A 33 5.71 3.23 -3.13
N ASN A 34 6.50 4.10 -2.50
CA ASN A 34 7.68 3.67 -1.73
C ASN A 34 7.27 2.84 -0.50
N PHE A 35 6.16 3.20 0.14
CA PHE A 35 5.61 2.45 1.25
C PHE A 35 5.18 1.04 0.83
N GLU A 36 4.53 0.86 -0.32
CA GLU A 36 4.22 -0.47 -0.88
C GLU A 36 5.47 -1.35 -1.00
N LYS A 37 6.56 -0.81 -1.57
CA LYS A 37 7.84 -1.53 -1.70
C LYS A 37 8.41 -1.94 -0.34
N SER A 38 8.36 -1.05 0.66
CA SER A 38 8.84 -1.38 2.01
C SER A 38 8.06 -2.54 2.66
N LEU A 39 6.75 -2.63 2.39
CA LEU A 39 5.92 -3.72 2.91
C LEU A 39 6.25 -5.06 2.26
N GLN A 40 6.62 -5.08 0.98
CA GLN A 40 7.05 -6.30 0.28
C GLN A 40 8.36 -6.84 0.87
N VAL A 41 9.31 -5.96 1.19
CA VAL A 41 10.57 -6.34 1.86
C VAL A 41 10.29 -6.91 3.25
N GLU A 42 9.44 -6.25 4.04
CA GLU A 42 9.05 -6.71 5.37
C GLU A 42 8.37 -8.10 5.32
N GLN A 43 7.52 -8.34 4.32
CA GLN A 43 6.87 -9.65 4.12
C GLN A 43 7.87 -10.73 3.73
N GLY A 44 8.78 -10.44 2.79
CA GLY A 44 9.82 -11.39 2.39
C GLY A 44 10.73 -11.80 3.55
N GLN A 45 11.09 -10.85 4.42
CA GLN A 45 11.85 -11.15 5.64
C GLN A 45 11.08 -12.03 6.63
N ARG A 46 9.76 -11.81 6.76
CA ARG A 46 8.92 -12.59 7.66
C ARG A 46 8.75 -14.04 7.19
N THR A 47 8.64 -14.26 5.88
CA THR A 47 8.54 -15.61 5.28
C THR A 47 9.83 -16.40 5.46
N LEU A 48 11.01 -15.76 5.37
CA LEU A 48 12.29 -16.43 5.55
C LEU A 48 12.60 -16.84 7.00
N GLN A 49 12.01 -16.17 7.99
CA GLN A 49 12.19 -16.51 9.41
C GLN A 49 11.21 -17.56 9.95
N SER A 50 10.24 -17.98 9.14
CA SER A 50 9.16 -18.89 9.56
C SER A 50 9.35 -20.34 9.07
N ASN A 51 10.51 -20.66 8.47
CA ASN A 51 10.92 -21.99 8.02
C ASN A 51 12.06 -22.52 8.90
#